data_AF-A0A928C1F1-F1
#
_entry.id   AF-A0A928C1F1-F1
#
_cell.length_a   1.000
_cell.length_b   1.000
_cell.length_c   1.000
_cell.angle_alpha   90.00
_cell.angle_beta   90.00
_cell.angle_gamma   90.00
#
_symmetry.space_group_name_H-M   'P 1'
#
loop_
_entity.id
_entity.type
_entity.pdbx_description
1 polymer ?
#
loop_
_entity_poly.entity_id
_entity_poly.type
_entity_poly.pdbx_seq_one_letter_code
_entity_poly.pdbx_strand_id
1 'polypeptide(L)'
;MQLIDGKAVAAEIKKEIAKEVEEIVNAGGKTPHLAAILVGHDGGSETYVAHKVKACGECGFKSTLIRFEDDITEEQLLKEVERLNNDDDVDGFIVQLPLPKHISEQRVIEAIDYRKDVDGFHPINVGRMSIGLPCFVSATPAGIMELLKRYNIKTQGKNCVVLGRSNIVGKPVATLMMQKGYPGDATVTVCHSRSENLKEICKNADIIIAALGSPEFVTADMVKEGAVIVDVGTTRVPSDKTKSGFKLTGDVKFDEVADKCSYITPVPGGVGPMTIVSLMRNTLLAGKKCIY
;
A
#
# COMPACT_ATOMS: atom_id res chain seq x y z
N MET A 1 24.12 -6.50 4.61
CA MET A 1 22.67 -6.51 4.35
C MET A 1 21.88 -6.50 5.65
N GLN A 2 20.92 -5.59 5.78
CA GLN A 2 19.90 -5.57 6.84
C GLN A 2 18.51 -5.83 6.24
N LEU A 3 17.73 -6.70 6.87
CA LEU A 3 16.36 -6.97 6.45
C LEU A 3 15.43 -5.83 6.90
N ILE A 4 14.63 -5.30 5.98
CA ILE A 4 13.54 -4.36 6.29
C ILE A 4 12.32 -5.21 6.71
N ASP A 5 12.25 -5.54 7.99
CA ASP A 5 11.13 -6.27 8.59
C ASP A 5 9.90 -5.35 8.75
N GLY A 6 9.04 -5.37 7.73
CA GLY A 6 7.79 -4.60 7.75
C GLY A 6 6.72 -5.21 8.65
N LYS A 7 6.82 -6.50 9.01
CA LYS A 7 5.92 -7.11 9.99
C LYS A 7 6.19 -6.56 11.38
N ALA A 8 7.46 -6.42 11.76
CA ALA A 8 7.85 -5.81 13.04
C ALA A 8 7.40 -4.35 13.12
N VAL A 9 7.67 -3.54 12.08
CA VAL A 9 7.25 -2.14 12.01
C VAL A 9 5.72 -2.00 12.05
N ALA A 10 5.01 -2.82 11.28
CA ALA A 10 3.54 -2.82 11.31
C ALA A 10 2.97 -3.17 12.70
N ALA A 11 3.61 -4.09 13.42
CA ALA A 11 3.18 -4.43 14.78
C ALA A 11 3.38 -3.28 15.77
N GLU A 12 4.46 -2.51 15.63
CA GLU A 12 4.71 -1.30 16.42
C GLU A 12 3.68 -0.22 16.11
N ILE A 13 3.45 0.09 14.83
CA ILE A 13 2.49 1.13 14.41
C ILE A 13 1.07 0.81 14.88
N LYS A 14 0.64 -0.46 14.85
CA LYS A 14 -0.69 -0.83 15.38
C LYS A 14 -0.83 -0.53 16.88
N LYS A 15 0.23 -0.72 17.67
CA LYS A 15 0.22 -0.37 19.10
C LYS A 15 0.16 1.14 19.30
N GLU A 16 0.90 1.91 18.50
CA GLU A 16 0.84 3.38 18.51
C GLU A 16 -0.58 3.87 18.20
N ILE A 17 -1.20 3.33 17.15
CA ILE A 17 -2.58 3.65 16.76
C ILE A 17 -3.56 3.25 17.87
N ALA A 18 -3.45 2.03 18.42
CA ALA A 18 -4.34 1.57 19.47
C ALA A 18 -4.30 2.47 20.71
N LYS A 19 -3.10 2.91 21.10
CA LYS A 19 -2.92 3.86 22.19
C LYS A 19 -3.60 5.21 21.88
N GLU A 20 -3.40 5.73 20.68
CA GLU A 20 -4.03 7.00 20.27
C GLU A 20 -5.56 6.90 20.23
N VAL A 21 -6.11 5.77 19.80
CA VAL A 21 -7.56 5.52 19.82
C VAL A 21 -8.09 5.43 21.25
N GLU A 22 -7.38 4.74 22.14
CA GLU A 22 -7.74 4.69 23.56
C GLU A 22 -7.79 6.09 24.16
N GLU A 23 -6.81 6.95 23.86
CA GLU A 23 -6.79 8.36 24.29
C GLU A 23 -8.00 9.15 23.74
N ILE A 24 -8.35 8.97 22.47
CA ILE A 24 -9.52 9.60 21.84
C ILE A 24 -10.82 9.19 22.55
N VAL A 25 -11.02 7.88 22.77
CA VAL A 25 -12.24 7.34 23.39
C VAL A 25 -12.34 7.78 24.85
N ASN A 26 -11.25 7.73 25.60
CA ASN A 26 -11.22 8.18 27.00
C ASN A 26 -11.51 9.69 27.14
N ALA A 27 -11.20 10.49 26.12
CA ALA A 27 -11.55 11.90 26.05
C ALA A 27 -13.02 12.15 25.61
N GLY A 28 -13.82 11.10 25.41
CA GLY A 28 -15.21 11.18 24.95
C GLY A 28 -15.36 11.31 23.42
N GLY A 29 -14.28 11.10 22.67
CA GLY A 29 -14.29 11.09 21.21
C GLY A 29 -14.89 9.81 20.62
N LYS A 30 -15.25 9.88 19.34
CA LYS A 30 -15.77 8.75 18.56
C LYS A 30 -14.64 7.76 18.25
N THR A 31 -14.92 6.46 18.36
CA THR A 31 -14.04 5.40 17.87
C THR A 31 -13.96 5.45 16.34
N PRO A 32 -12.77 5.52 15.72
CA PRO A 32 -12.65 5.50 14.27
C PRO A 32 -13.27 4.25 13.64
N HIS A 33 -13.97 4.44 12.53
CA HIS A 33 -14.71 3.38 11.83
C HIS A 33 -14.23 3.21 10.39
N LEU A 34 -13.69 2.03 10.10
CA LEU A 34 -13.37 1.58 8.74
C LEU A 34 -14.46 0.64 8.20
N ALA A 35 -15.04 0.95 7.05
CA ALA A 35 -15.84 -0.02 6.30
C ALA A 35 -15.05 -0.59 5.11
N ALA A 36 -15.36 -1.82 4.72
CA ALA A 36 -14.81 -2.46 3.53
C ALA A 36 -15.93 -3.13 2.73
N ILE A 37 -15.98 -2.86 1.43
CA ILE A 37 -16.81 -3.60 0.48
C ILE A 37 -15.94 -4.65 -0.22
N LEU A 38 -16.39 -5.89 -0.24
CA LEU A 38 -15.79 -7.00 -0.98
C LEU A 38 -16.80 -7.56 -1.97
N VAL A 39 -16.37 -7.73 -3.22
CA VAL A 39 -17.21 -8.27 -4.30
C VAL A 39 -16.57 -9.54 -4.86
N GLY A 40 -17.32 -10.64 -4.87
CA GLY A 40 -16.88 -11.95 -5.33
C GLY A 40 -15.93 -12.68 -4.36
N HIS A 41 -15.34 -13.77 -4.84
CA HIS A 41 -14.62 -14.76 -4.02
C HIS A 41 -13.14 -14.91 -4.40
N ASP A 42 -12.47 -13.81 -4.78
CA ASP A 42 -11.03 -13.86 -5.00
C ASP A 42 -10.31 -14.17 -3.68
N GLY A 43 -9.71 -15.37 -3.58
CA GLY A 43 -9.05 -15.80 -2.33
C GLY A 43 -7.88 -14.92 -1.90
N GLY A 44 -7.32 -14.10 -2.79
CA GLY A 44 -6.35 -13.04 -2.48
C GLY A 44 -7.02 -11.92 -1.69
N SER A 45 -8.06 -11.34 -2.27
CA SER A 45 -8.90 -10.30 -1.68
C SER A 45 -9.49 -10.73 -0.33
N GLU A 46 -9.99 -11.96 -0.21
CA GLU A 46 -10.57 -12.46 1.05
C GLU A 46 -9.55 -12.48 2.19
N THR A 47 -8.36 -13.02 1.93
CA THR A 47 -7.27 -13.07 2.92
C THR A 47 -6.86 -11.65 3.32
N TYR A 48 -6.82 -10.75 2.34
CA TYR A 48 -6.41 -9.38 2.55
C TYR A 48 -7.43 -8.60 3.40
N VAL A 49 -8.72 -8.75 3.12
CA VAL A 49 -9.80 -8.15 3.91
C VAL A 49 -9.83 -8.74 5.34
N ALA A 50 -9.64 -10.05 5.49
CA ALA A 50 -9.57 -10.66 6.82
C ALA A 50 -8.44 -10.07 7.67
N HIS A 51 -7.27 -9.81 7.06
CA HIS A 51 -6.17 -9.13 7.75
C HIS A 51 -6.50 -7.67 8.09
N LYS A 52 -7.24 -6.94 7.24
CA LYS A 52 -7.70 -5.57 7.55
C LYS A 52 -8.66 -5.55 8.74
N VAL A 53 -9.66 -6.44 8.77
CA VAL A 53 -10.59 -6.55 9.90
C VAL A 53 -9.85 -6.88 11.20
N LYS A 54 -8.89 -7.81 11.14
CA LYS A 54 -8.05 -8.12 12.30
C LYS A 54 -7.24 -6.90 12.76
N ALA A 55 -6.65 -6.16 11.83
CA ALA A 55 -5.88 -4.95 12.15
C ALA A 55 -6.78 -3.85 12.76
N CYS A 56 -8.02 -3.69 12.30
CA CYS A 56 -8.98 -2.79 12.93
C CYS A 56 -9.18 -3.13 14.42
N GLY A 57 -9.41 -4.42 14.72
CA GLY A 57 -9.56 -4.88 16.10
C GLY A 57 -8.31 -4.63 16.95
N GLU A 58 -7.12 -4.89 16.41
CA GLU A 58 -5.85 -4.61 17.10
C GLU A 58 -5.60 -3.11 17.32
N CYS A 59 -6.11 -2.25 16.44
CA CYS A 59 -6.04 -0.79 16.55
C CYS A 59 -7.17 -0.17 17.39
N GLY A 60 -8.14 -0.97 17.87
CA GLY A 60 -9.30 -0.46 18.60
C GLY A 60 -10.35 0.23 17.73
N PHE A 61 -10.35 0.02 16.41
CA PHE A 61 -11.34 0.59 15.50
C PHE A 61 -12.65 -0.20 15.47
N LYS A 62 -13.74 0.49 15.14
CA LYS A 62 -14.94 -0.16 14.62
C LYS A 62 -14.69 -0.61 13.17
N SER A 63 -15.16 -1.80 12.80
CA SER A 63 -15.04 -2.29 11.43
C SER A 63 -16.34 -2.87 10.90
N THR A 64 -16.71 -2.51 9.68
CA THR A 64 -17.85 -3.09 8.95
C THR A 64 -17.35 -3.76 7.67
N LEU A 65 -17.77 -5.00 7.44
CA LEU A 65 -17.50 -5.73 6.21
C LEU A 65 -18.81 -5.99 5.47
N ILE A 66 -18.93 -5.43 4.26
CA ILE A 66 -20.05 -5.65 3.36
C ILE A 66 -19.58 -6.57 2.25
N ARG A 67 -20.32 -7.65 2.01
CA ARG A 67 -20.00 -8.65 0.99
C ARG A 67 -21.10 -8.72 -0.05
N PHE A 68 -20.68 -8.77 -1.30
CA PHE A 68 -21.52 -9.03 -2.45
C PHE A 68 -20.95 -10.18 -3.27
N GLU A 69 -21.84 -10.88 -3.96
CA GLU A 69 -21.47 -11.90 -4.94
C GLU A 69 -20.93 -11.24 -6.23
N ASP A 70 -20.33 -12.04 -7.10
CA ASP A 70 -19.72 -11.57 -8.35
C ASP A 70 -20.75 -11.14 -9.40
N ASP A 71 -22.04 -11.40 -9.19
CA ASP A 71 -23.14 -11.03 -10.07
C ASP A 71 -23.75 -9.64 -9.78
N ILE A 72 -23.30 -8.97 -8.71
CA ILE A 72 -23.75 -7.60 -8.40
C ILE A 72 -23.56 -6.67 -9.58
N THR A 73 -24.55 -5.83 -9.85
CA THR A 73 -24.45 -4.82 -10.91
C THR A 73 -23.63 -3.60 -10.44
N GLU A 74 -23.00 -2.91 -11.38
CA GLU A 74 -22.28 -1.66 -11.08
C GLU A 74 -23.20 -0.63 -10.39
N GLU A 75 -24.46 -0.53 -10.80
CA GLU A 75 -25.44 0.38 -10.18
C GLU A 75 -25.69 0.05 -8.70
N GLN A 76 -25.83 -1.24 -8.36
CA GLN A 76 -26.01 -1.68 -6.98
C GLN A 76 -24.78 -1.37 -6.13
N LEU A 77 -23.57 -1.59 -6.67
CA LEU A 77 -22.34 -1.27 -5.97
C LEU A 77 -22.20 0.24 -5.75
N LEU A 78 -22.53 1.06 -6.75
CA LEU A 78 -22.50 2.53 -6.63
C LEU A 78 -23.50 3.05 -5.59
N LYS A 79 -24.69 2.44 -5.47
CA LYS A 79 -25.65 2.77 -4.40
C LYS A 79 -25.09 2.48 -3.01
N GLU A 80 -24.35 1.38 -2.86
CA GLU A 80 -23.72 1.08 -1.56
C GLU A 80 -22.58 2.05 -1.25
N VAL A 81 -21.79 2.45 -2.25
CA VAL A 81 -20.79 3.53 -2.11
C VAL A 81 -21.45 4.83 -1.67
N GLU A 82 -22.57 5.22 -2.30
CA GLU A 82 -23.33 6.40 -1.91
C GLU A 82 -23.88 6.31 -0.48
N ARG A 83 -24.36 5.13 -0.06
CA ARG A 83 -24.81 4.88 1.31
C ARG A 83 -23.67 5.14 2.31
N LEU A 84 -22.48 4.61 2.07
CA LEU A 84 -21.31 4.79 2.94
C LEU A 84 -20.78 6.22 2.93
N ASN A 85 -20.83 6.91 1.78
CA ASN A 85 -20.50 8.32 1.70
C ASN A 85 -21.36 9.16 2.65
N ASN A 86 -22.65 8.87 2.73
CA ASN A 86 -23.62 9.59 3.57
C ASN A 86 -23.75 9.07 5.01
N ASP A 87 -22.98 8.03 5.38
CA ASP A 87 -23.00 7.47 6.74
C ASP A 87 -22.02 8.21 7.65
N ASP A 88 -22.53 9.09 8.53
CA ASP A 88 -21.71 9.87 9.48
C ASP A 88 -20.96 8.99 10.51
N ASP A 89 -21.38 7.75 10.69
CA ASP A 89 -20.68 6.80 11.54
C ASP A 89 -19.46 6.19 10.84
N VAL A 90 -19.35 6.23 9.51
CA VAL A 90 -18.19 5.74 8.76
C VAL A 90 -17.20 6.86 8.48
N ASP A 91 -15.99 6.75 9.03
CA ASP A 91 -14.94 7.76 8.84
C ASP A 91 -14.15 7.54 7.56
N GLY A 92 -14.01 6.29 7.14
CA GLY A 92 -13.38 5.94 5.87
C GLY A 92 -13.79 4.55 5.41
N PHE A 93 -13.72 4.32 4.11
CA PHE A 93 -13.99 3.00 3.57
C PHE A 93 -13.20 2.71 2.30
N ILE A 94 -13.23 1.44 1.92
CA ILE A 94 -12.59 0.93 0.72
C ILE A 94 -13.57 0.06 -0.08
N VAL A 95 -13.35 -0.01 -1.39
CA VAL A 95 -13.86 -1.08 -2.22
C VAL A 95 -12.67 -1.95 -2.63
N GLN A 96 -12.68 -3.21 -2.19
CA GLN A 96 -11.56 -4.11 -2.41
C GLN A 96 -11.46 -4.49 -3.89
N LEU A 97 -10.30 -4.20 -4.49
CA LEU A 97 -9.94 -4.57 -5.86
C LEU A 97 -9.23 -5.94 -5.89
N PRO A 98 -9.26 -6.66 -7.03
CA PRO A 98 -9.95 -6.32 -8.28
C PRO A 98 -11.47 -6.53 -8.19
N LEU A 99 -12.22 -5.80 -9.02
CA LEU A 99 -13.66 -6.01 -9.18
C LEU A 99 -13.97 -6.98 -10.34
N PRO A 100 -15.19 -7.58 -10.37
CA PRO A 100 -15.66 -8.31 -11.55
C PRO A 100 -15.55 -7.49 -12.84
N LYS A 101 -15.23 -8.16 -13.96
CA LYS A 101 -14.89 -7.49 -15.23
C LYS A 101 -15.98 -6.60 -15.83
N HIS A 102 -17.25 -6.81 -15.45
CA HIS A 102 -18.38 -5.99 -15.91
C HIS A 102 -18.54 -4.69 -15.11
N ILE A 103 -17.74 -4.47 -14.06
CA ILE A 103 -17.76 -3.28 -13.22
C ILE A 103 -16.51 -2.45 -13.50
N SER A 104 -16.69 -1.15 -13.73
CA SER A 104 -15.60 -0.20 -13.90
C SER A 104 -15.01 0.19 -12.54
N GLU A 105 -13.80 -0.30 -12.24
CA GLU A 105 -13.04 0.09 -11.05
C GLU A 105 -12.88 1.62 -10.95
N GLN A 106 -12.61 2.29 -12.07
CA GLN A 106 -12.43 3.75 -12.09
C GLN A 106 -13.70 4.49 -11.66
N ARG A 107 -14.88 4.05 -12.15
CA ARG A 107 -16.16 4.68 -11.77
C ARG A 107 -16.45 4.50 -10.28
N VAL A 108 -16.13 3.33 -9.74
CA VAL A 108 -16.30 3.05 -8.30
C VAL A 108 -15.35 3.89 -7.46
N ILE A 109 -14.07 3.98 -7.84
CA ILE A 109 -13.07 4.81 -7.15
C ILE A 109 -13.49 6.27 -7.14
N GLU A 110 -13.98 6.82 -8.26
CA GLU A 110 -14.44 8.22 -8.36
C GLU A 110 -15.76 8.48 -7.61
N ALA A 111 -16.53 7.45 -7.32
CA ALA A 111 -17.77 7.58 -6.55
C ALA A 111 -17.53 7.66 -5.04
N ILE A 112 -16.38 7.18 -4.54
CA ILE A 112 -16.02 7.30 -3.12
C ILE A 112 -15.74 8.77 -2.81
N ASP A 113 -16.34 9.31 -1.75
CA ASP A 113 -16.00 10.66 -1.29
C ASP A 113 -14.50 10.72 -0.95
N TYR A 114 -13.75 11.61 -1.60
CA TYR A 114 -12.31 11.76 -1.39
C TYR A 114 -11.93 12.02 0.08
N ARG A 115 -12.86 12.48 0.91
CA ARG A 115 -12.71 12.70 2.37
C ARG A 115 -12.85 11.42 3.20
N LYS A 116 -13.41 10.35 2.61
CA LYS A 116 -13.54 9.00 3.18
C LYS A 116 -12.71 7.96 2.43
N ASP A 117 -12.06 8.33 1.33
CA ASP A 117 -11.13 7.50 0.55
C ASP A 117 -9.80 7.29 1.29
N VAL A 118 -9.82 6.37 2.24
CA VAL A 118 -8.65 6.00 3.05
C VAL A 118 -7.66 5.11 2.31
N ASP A 119 -8.02 4.60 1.12
CA ASP A 119 -7.07 3.93 0.22
C ASP A 119 -6.29 4.92 -0.65
N GLY A 120 -6.74 6.19 -0.71
CA GLY A 120 -6.03 7.29 -1.36
C GLY A 120 -5.95 7.16 -2.88
N PHE A 121 -6.94 6.52 -3.51
CA PHE A 121 -6.99 6.32 -4.97
C PHE A 121 -7.86 7.32 -5.71
N HIS A 122 -8.72 8.05 -4.99
CA HIS A 122 -9.58 9.06 -5.59
C HIS A 122 -8.73 10.13 -6.29
N PRO A 123 -9.06 10.53 -7.54
CA PRO A 123 -8.25 11.48 -8.31
C PRO A 123 -7.96 12.80 -7.60
N ILE A 124 -8.87 13.28 -6.73
CA ILE A 124 -8.63 14.45 -5.86
C ILE A 124 -7.47 14.20 -4.89
N ASN A 125 -7.43 13.05 -4.20
CA ASN A 125 -6.33 12.70 -3.30
C ASN A 125 -5.02 12.54 -4.08
N VAL A 126 -5.04 11.86 -5.23
CA VAL A 126 -3.87 11.70 -6.10
C VAL A 126 -3.35 13.05 -6.61
N GLY A 127 -4.26 13.94 -7.05
CA GLY A 127 -3.95 15.28 -7.52
C GLY A 127 -3.32 16.13 -6.42
N ARG A 128 -3.93 16.17 -5.23
CA ARG A 128 -3.39 16.89 -4.07
C ARG A 128 -2.02 16.36 -3.66
N MET A 129 -1.86 15.03 -3.61
CA MET A 129 -0.57 14.39 -3.36
C MET A 129 0.46 14.84 -4.39
N SER A 130 0.13 14.87 -5.69
CA SER A 130 1.09 15.25 -6.74
C SER A 130 1.71 16.64 -6.57
N ILE A 131 0.97 17.58 -5.97
CA ILE A 131 1.43 18.94 -5.72
C ILE A 131 1.81 19.20 -4.24
N GLY A 132 1.88 18.14 -3.43
CA GLY A 132 2.33 18.22 -2.03
C GLY A 132 1.32 18.83 -1.06
N LEU A 133 0.01 18.80 -1.38
CA LEU A 133 -1.04 19.22 -0.46
C LEU A 133 -1.47 18.08 0.49
N PRO A 134 -1.96 18.39 1.70
CA PRO A 134 -2.53 17.39 2.61
C PRO A 134 -3.66 16.60 1.93
N CYS A 135 -3.58 15.27 1.98
CA CYS A 135 -4.53 14.32 1.41
C CYS A 135 -4.31 12.92 2.00
N PHE A 136 -5.24 11.99 1.76
CA PHE A 136 -4.97 10.58 2.00
C PHE A 136 -4.04 10.04 0.92
N VAL A 137 -2.89 9.53 1.34
CA VAL A 137 -1.89 8.94 0.44
C VAL A 137 -2.18 7.47 0.26
N SER A 138 -1.98 6.96 -0.96
CA SER A 138 -2.16 5.54 -1.26
C SER A 138 -1.40 4.65 -0.28
N ALA A 139 -2.08 3.63 0.25
CA ALA A 139 -1.62 2.91 1.44
C ALA A 139 -0.26 2.19 1.24
N THR A 140 -0.03 1.59 0.07
CA THR A 140 1.24 0.91 -0.24
C THR A 140 2.41 1.91 -0.36
N PRO A 141 2.33 2.97 -1.19
CA PRO A 141 3.29 4.06 -1.21
C PRO A 141 3.58 4.66 0.17
N ALA A 142 2.55 4.97 0.96
CA ALA A 142 2.72 5.48 2.32
C ALA A 142 3.48 4.49 3.22
N GLY A 143 3.19 3.20 3.08
CA GLY A 143 3.88 2.13 3.81
C GLY A 143 5.36 2.03 3.45
N ILE A 144 5.71 2.19 2.17
CA ILE A 144 7.10 2.23 1.71
C ILE A 144 7.83 3.43 2.33
N MET A 145 7.23 4.62 2.29
CA MET A 145 7.82 5.81 2.90
C MET A 145 8.03 5.62 4.41
N GLU A 146 7.07 5.04 5.12
CA GLU A 146 7.22 4.75 6.55
C GLU A 146 8.35 3.76 6.84
N LEU A 147 8.54 2.72 6.02
CA LEU A 147 9.69 1.82 6.15
C LEU A 147 11.01 2.55 5.98
N LEU A 148 11.15 3.36 4.92
CA LEU A 148 12.36 4.14 4.69
C LEU A 148 12.67 5.05 5.89
N LYS A 149 11.64 5.67 6.47
CA LYS A 149 11.74 6.53 7.64
C LYS A 149 12.18 5.77 8.89
N ARG A 150 11.51 4.66 9.23
CA ARG A 150 11.78 3.86 10.45
C ARG A 150 13.19 3.26 10.45
N TYR A 151 13.69 2.92 9.27
CA TYR A 151 15.05 2.40 9.08
C TYR A 151 16.09 3.51 8.87
N ASN A 152 15.71 4.79 8.94
CA ASN A 152 16.59 5.94 8.72
C ASN A 152 17.36 5.87 7.39
N ILE A 153 16.74 5.32 6.34
CA ILE A 153 17.35 5.17 5.04
C ILE A 153 17.46 6.55 4.40
N LYS A 154 18.69 6.99 4.09
CA LYS A 154 18.92 8.27 3.44
C LYS A 154 18.37 8.26 2.00
N THR A 155 17.40 9.12 1.73
CA THR A 155 16.80 9.29 0.39
C THR A 155 17.27 10.57 -0.33
N GLN A 156 17.67 11.60 0.43
CA GLN A 156 18.08 12.88 -0.12
C GLN A 156 19.26 12.75 -1.10
N GLY A 157 19.06 13.23 -2.33
CA GLY A 157 20.03 13.20 -3.42
C GLY A 157 20.32 11.80 -3.97
N LYS A 158 19.59 10.76 -3.55
CA LYS A 158 19.76 9.40 -4.04
C LYS A 158 19.08 9.21 -5.38
N ASN A 159 19.66 8.36 -6.22
CA ASN A 159 19.03 7.89 -7.45
C ASN A 159 18.05 6.76 -7.12
N CYS A 160 16.75 7.06 -7.18
CA CYS A 160 15.67 6.11 -6.93
C CYS A 160 15.07 5.64 -8.26
N VAL A 161 15.13 4.34 -8.53
CA VAL A 161 14.47 3.73 -9.69
C VAL A 161 13.19 3.04 -9.23
N VAL A 162 12.06 3.45 -9.79
CA VAL A 162 10.76 2.81 -9.57
C VAL A 162 10.44 1.94 -10.77
N LEU A 163 10.32 0.63 -10.56
CA LEU A 163 9.94 -0.33 -11.58
C LEU A 163 8.44 -0.58 -11.52
N GLY A 164 7.70 0.03 -12.44
CA GLY A 164 6.24 0.01 -12.47
C GLY A 164 5.65 1.40 -12.40
N ARG A 165 4.55 1.61 -13.12
CA ARG A 165 3.86 2.92 -13.25
C ARG A 165 2.34 2.81 -13.04
N SER A 166 1.91 1.86 -12.21
CA SER A 166 0.50 1.73 -11.84
C SER A 166 0.02 2.99 -11.11
N ASN A 167 -1.28 3.28 -11.21
CA ASN A 167 -1.89 4.42 -10.53
C ASN A 167 -1.89 4.26 -9.00
N ILE A 168 -1.86 3.01 -8.51
CA ILE A 168 -2.00 2.68 -7.09
C ILE A 168 -0.68 2.55 -6.32
N VAL A 169 0.45 2.30 -7.02
CA VAL A 169 1.76 2.13 -6.40
C VAL A 169 2.84 2.94 -7.11
N GLY A 170 3.11 2.63 -8.38
CA GLY A 170 4.30 3.13 -9.07
C GLY A 170 4.33 4.65 -9.24
N LYS A 171 3.25 5.25 -9.74
CA LYS A 171 3.19 6.71 -9.89
C LYS A 171 3.19 7.43 -8.52
N PRO A 172 2.36 7.04 -7.53
CA PRO A 172 2.40 7.70 -6.23
C PRO A 172 3.74 7.60 -5.51
N VAL A 173 4.39 6.43 -5.49
CA VAL A 173 5.68 6.29 -4.78
C VAL A 173 6.78 7.08 -5.47
N ALA A 174 6.77 7.18 -6.81
CA ALA A 174 7.67 8.05 -7.55
C ALA A 174 7.48 9.52 -7.15
N THR A 175 6.23 9.99 -7.05
CA THR A 175 5.89 11.32 -6.55
C THR A 175 6.40 11.56 -5.14
N LEU A 176 6.12 10.65 -4.20
CA LEU A 176 6.55 10.80 -2.81
C LEU A 176 8.09 10.81 -2.68
N MET A 177 8.79 9.99 -3.47
CA MET A 177 10.25 9.94 -3.45
C MET A 177 10.90 11.22 -4.01
N MET A 178 10.28 11.89 -4.99
CA MET A 178 10.80 13.16 -5.54
C MET A 178 10.37 14.40 -4.75
N GLN A 179 9.36 14.28 -3.88
CA GLN A 179 8.88 15.39 -3.08
C GLN A 179 9.95 15.92 -2.12
N LYS A 180 9.89 17.22 -1.84
CA LYS A 180 10.74 17.86 -0.84
C LYS A 180 10.42 17.32 0.56
N GLY A 181 11.44 16.90 1.30
CA GLY A 181 11.30 16.40 2.66
C GLY A 181 11.80 14.98 2.83
N TYR A 182 11.77 14.52 4.08
CA TYR A 182 12.24 13.18 4.45
C TYR A 182 11.09 12.28 4.93
N PRO A 183 10.97 11.05 4.40
CA PRO A 183 11.65 10.53 3.20
C PRO A 183 11.17 11.22 1.92
N GLY A 184 12.05 11.31 0.93
CA GLY A 184 11.89 12.16 -0.25
C GLY A 184 13.23 12.74 -0.72
N ASP A 185 13.19 13.86 -1.45
CA ASP A 185 14.35 14.55 -2.03
C ASP A 185 15.24 13.65 -2.91
N ALA A 186 14.70 12.59 -3.50
CA ALA A 186 15.41 11.70 -4.40
C ALA A 186 15.34 12.20 -5.86
N THR A 187 16.36 11.87 -6.65
CA THR A 187 16.25 11.91 -8.12
C THR A 187 15.57 10.63 -8.57
N VAL A 188 14.38 10.73 -9.17
CA VAL A 188 13.53 9.57 -9.46
C VAL A 188 13.51 9.26 -10.95
N THR A 189 13.75 7.99 -11.30
CA THR A 189 13.54 7.45 -12.65
C THR A 189 12.44 6.39 -12.60
N VAL A 190 11.38 6.55 -13.40
CA VAL A 190 10.28 5.57 -13.49
C VAL A 190 10.48 4.70 -14.72
N CYS A 191 10.66 3.40 -14.52
CA CYS A 191 10.77 2.43 -15.59
C CYS A 191 9.49 1.58 -15.72
N HIS A 192 9.29 1.04 -16.92
CA HIS A 192 8.13 0.20 -17.26
C HIS A 192 8.48 -0.76 -18.39
N SER A 193 7.51 -1.56 -18.84
CA SER A 193 7.65 -2.57 -19.90
C SER A 193 8.10 -2.05 -21.28
N ARG A 194 8.31 -0.74 -21.44
CA ARG A 194 8.78 -0.10 -22.67
C ARG A 194 10.07 0.70 -22.45
N SER A 195 10.68 0.60 -21.27
CA SER A 195 11.96 1.23 -20.97
C SER A 195 13.08 0.42 -21.60
N GLU A 196 13.90 1.09 -22.40
CA GLU A 196 15.13 0.52 -22.95
C GLU A 196 16.24 0.52 -21.89
N ASN A 197 17.24 -0.36 -22.04
CA ASN A 197 18.42 -0.44 -21.17
C ASN A 197 18.10 -0.57 -19.66
N LEU A 198 16.99 -1.25 -19.34
CA LEU A 198 16.48 -1.36 -17.98
C LEU A 198 17.52 -1.83 -16.96
N LYS A 199 18.36 -2.80 -17.34
CA LYS A 199 19.43 -3.33 -16.48
C LYS A 199 20.45 -2.26 -16.11
N GLU A 200 20.85 -1.42 -17.07
CA GLU A 200 21.83 -0.36 -16.85
C GLU A 200 21.25 0.76 -15.98
N ILE A 201 19.97 1.09 -16.17
CA ILE A 201 19.27 2.06 -15.33
C ILE A 201 19.24 1.57 -13.87
N CYS A 202 18.82 0.34 -13.63
CA CYS A 202 18.78 -0.25 -12.30
C CYS A 202 20.17 -0.34 -11.65
N LYS A 203 21.20 -0.67 -12.43
CA LYS A 203 22.58 -0.80 -11.91
C LYS A 203 23.18 0.52 -11.42
N ASN A 204 22.58 1.66 -11.77
CA ASN A 204 22.99 2.96 -11.24
C ASN A 204 22.16 3.42 -10.03
N ALA A 205 21.08 2.70 -9.69
CA ALA A 205 20.14 3.08 -8.64
C ALA A 205 20.72 2.87 -7.24
N ASP A 206 20.59 3.87 -6.37
CA ASP A 206 20.82 3.72 -4.92
C ASP A 206 19.65 3.00 -4.24
N ILE A 207 18.43 3.24 -4.74
CA ILE A 207 17.19 2.68 -4.23
C ILE A 207 16.42 2.12 -5.43
N ILE A 208 15.98 0.86 -5.36
CA ILE A 208 15.06 0.27 -6.33
C ILE A 208 13.76 -0.08 -5.60
N ILE A 209 12.64 0.44 -6.12
CA ILE A 209 11.29 0.08 -5.69
C ILE A 209 10.67 -0.77 -6.80
N ALA A 210 10.53 -2.08 -6.56
CA ALA A 210 9.99 -3.04 -7.53
C ALA A 210 8.49 -3.25 -7.30
N ALA A 211 7.66 -2.82 -8.26
CA ALA A 211 6.20 -2.89 -8.22
C ALA A 211 5.62 -3.28 -9.60
N LEU A 212 6.11 -4.41 -10.11
CA LEU A 212 5.84 -4.96 -11.44
C LEU A 212 4.73 -6.02 -11.42
N GLY A 213 4.61 -6.78 -10.34
CA GLY A 213 3.75 -7.98 -10.31
C GLY A 213 4.30 -9.12 -11.16
N SER A 214 5.61 -9.21 -11.30
CA SER A 214 6.33 -10.22 -12.08
C SER A 214 7.37 -10.90 -11.18
N PRO A 215 7.11 -12.13 -10.70
CA PRO A 215 7.97 -12.84 -9.77
C PRO A 215 9.44 -12.87 -10.20
N GLU A 216 10.36 -12.59 -9.28
CA GLU A 216 11.81 -12.78 -9.44
C GLU A 216 12.41 -12.03 -10.67
N PHE A 217 11.75 -10.98 -11.15
CA PHE A 217 12.18 -10.21 -12.32
C PHE A 217 13.49 -9.46 -12.09
N VAL A 218 13.66 -8.84 -10.91
CA VAL A 218 14.88 -8.11 -10.57
C VAL A 218 15.93 -9.11 -10.11
N THR A 219 16.96 -9.30 -10.92
CA THR A 219 18.06 -10.23 -10.70
C THR A 219 19.34 -9.52 -10.24
N ALA A 220 20.31 -10.29 -9.73
CA ALA A 220 21.56 -9.76 -9.17
C ALA A 220 22.37 -8.87 -10.13
N ASP A 221 22.32 -9.09 -11.44
CA ASP A 221 23.03 -8.28 -12.44
C ASP A 221 22.41 -6.90 -12.67
N MET A 222 21.18 -6.68 -12.20
CA MET A 222 20.48 -5.39 -12.25
C MET A 222 20.77 -4.50 -11.03
N VAL A 223 21.37 -5.04 -9.96
CA VAL A 223 21.51 -4.38 -8.67
C VAL A 223 22.98 -4.08 -8.39
N LYS A 224 23.27 -2.84 -7.96
CA LYS A 224 24.62 -2.45 -7.52
C LYS A 224 24.87 -2.80 -6.07
N GLU A 225 26.15 -2.92 -5.72
CA GLU A 225 26.58 -3.10 -4.34
C GLU A 225 26.11 -1.94 -3.45
N GLY A 226 25.57 -2.28 -2.28
CA GLY A 226 25.05 -1.35 -1.29
C GLY A 226 23.67 -0.76 -1.62
N ALA A 227 22.99 -1.22 -2.67
CA ALA A 227 21.65 -0.72 -3.01
C ALA A 227 20.61 -1.05 -1.91
N VAL A 228 19.58 -0.21 -1.83
CA VAL A 228 18.37 -0.46 -1.05
C VAL A 228 17.30 -1.03 -1.98
N ILE A 229 16.70 -2.14 -1.61
CA ILE A 229 15.64 -2.79 -2.37
C ILE A 229 14.34 -2.78 -1.57
N VAL A 230 13.29 -2.26 -2.19
CA VAL A 230 11.91 -2.35 -1.71
C VAL A 230 11.11 -3.15 -2.73
N ASP A 231 10.83 -4.40 -2.39
CA ASP A 231 10.03 -5.34 -3.16
C ASP A 231 8.56 -5.26 -2.73
N VAL A 232 7.72 -4.75 -3.64
CA VAL A 232 6.28 -4.60 -3.45
C VAL A 232 5.51 -5.81 -3.99
N GLY A 233 6.17 -6.68 -4.76
CA GLY A 233 5.53 -7.84 -5.38
C GLY A 233 4.98 -8.82 -4.35
N THR A 234 3.78 -9.35 -4.60
CA THR A 234 3.15 -10.38 -3.75
C THR A 234 2.42 -11.41 -4.60
N THR A 235 3.12 -11.99 -5.56
CA THR A 235 2.52 -12.90 -6.53
C THR A 235 2.42 -14.32 -5.94
N ARG A 236 1.25 -14.96 -6.09
CA ARG A 236 1.07 -16.38 -5.71
C ARG A 236 1.72 -17.26 -6.76
N VAL A 237 2.69 -18.06 -6.36
CA VAL A 237 3.38 -19.04 -7.20
C VAL A 237 3.07 -20.43 -6.66
N PRO A 238 2.67 -21.41 -7.50
CA PRO A 238 2.43 -22.78 -7.06
C PRO A 238 3.59 -23.35 -6.24
N SER A 239 3.28 -24.09 -5.17
CA SER A 239 4.28 -24.73 -4.33
C SER A 239 3.74 -26.02 -3.73
N ASP A 240 4.52 -27.08 -3.87
CA ASP A 240 4.34 -28.39 -3.23
C ASP A 240 4.83 -28.41 -1.78
N LYS A 241 5.54 -27.36 -1.33
CA LYS A 241 6.13 -27.26 0.01
C LYS A 241 5.23 -26.57 1.03
N THR A 242 4.16 -25.91 0.61
CA THR A 242 3.22 -25.20 1.51
C THR A 242 1.88 -25.92 1.57
N LYS A 243 1.23 -25.89 2.75
CA LYS A 243 -0.10 -26.47 2.93
C LYS A 243 -1.17 -25.83 2.04
N SER A 244 -0.97 -24.58 1.64
CA SER A 244 -1.87 -23.82 0.77
C SER A 244 -1.71 -24.12 -0.71
N GLY A 245 -0.70 -24.90 -1.11
CA GLY A 245 -0.41 -25.18 -2.53
C GLY A 245 0.27 -24.03 -3.28
N PHE A 246 0.61 -22.93 -2.59
CA PHE A 246 1.31 -21.78 -3.18
C PHE A 246 2.21 -21.07 -2.17
N LYS A 247 3.24 -20.38 -2.65
CA LYS A 247 4.06 -19.41 -1.91
C LYS A 247 3.83 -17.99 -2.45
N LEU A 248 4.00 -16.97 -1.60
CA LEU A 248 4.07 -15.58 -2.05
C LEU A 248 5.51 -15.27 -2.46
N THR A 249 5.69 -14.76 -3.67
CA THR A 249 7.00 -14.42 -4.24
C THR A 249 6.97 -12.97 -4.71
N GLY A 250 8.03 -12.25 -4.39
CA GLY A 250 8.21 -10.85 -4.76
C GLY A 250 8.70 -10.67 -6.19
N ASP A 251 8.81 -9.43 -6.62
CA ASP A 251 9.35 -9.06 -7.94
C ASP A 251 10.88 -9.17 -7.99
N VAL A 252 11.54 -9.37 -6.85
CA VAL A 252 12.99 -9.48 -6.71
C VAL A 252 13.38 -10.93 -6.45
N LYS A 253 14.41 -11.40 -7.14
CA LYS A 253 15.03 -12.70 -6.89
C LYS A 253 15.87 -12.64 -5.62
N PHE A 254 15.20 -12.74 -4.48
CA PHE A 254 15.72 -12.40 -3.17
C PHE A 254 17.03 -13.13 -2.83
N ASP A 255 17.10 -14.43 -3.12
CA ASP A 255 18.27 -15.29 -2.84
C ASP A 255 19.54 -14.84 -3.57
N GLU A 256 19.43 -14.22 -4.74
CA GLU A 256 20.58 -13.72 -5.48
C GLU A 256 20.89 -12.24 -5.18
N VAL A 257 19.85 -11.45 -4.87
CA VAL A 257 19.97 -10.00 -4.73
C VAL A 257 20.36 -9.59 -3.31
N ALA A 258 19.92 -10.32 -2.29
CA ALA A 258 20.06 -9.94 -0.88
C ALA A 258 21.50 -9.62 -0.46
N ASP A 259 22.47 -10.42 -0.90
CA ASP A 259 23.89 -10.25 -0.50
C ASP A 259 24.51 -8.94 -1.02
N LYS A 260 23.98 -8.37 -2.10
CA LYS A 260 24.47 -7.11 -2.68
C LYS A 260 23.87 -5.88 -1.98
N CYS A 261 22.82 -6.07 -1.19
CA CYS A 261 22.03 -4.97 -0.65
C CYS A 261 22.57 -4.45 0.68
N SER A 262 22.48 -3.13 0.87
CA SER A 262 22.56 -2.57 2.22
C SER A 262 21.28 -2.89 2.99
N TYR A 263 20.12 -2.73 2.33
CA TYR A 263 18.80 -3.06 2.86
C TYR A 263 17.92 -3.75 1.83
N ILE A 264 17.11 -4.71 2.26
CA ILE A 264 16.13 -5.39 1.39
C ILE A 264 14.87 -5.76 2.17
N THR A 265 13.69 -5.57 1.58
CA THR A 265 12.43 -6.08 2.13
C THR A 265 12.22 -7.55 1.76
N PRO A 266 11.81 -8.43 2.69
CA PRO A 266 11.42 -9.80 2.37
C PRO A 266 10.03 -9.85 1.75
N VAL A 267 9.77 -10.88 0.96
CA VAL A 267 8.41 -11.26 0.55
C VAL A 267 8.18 -12.72 0.94
N PRO A 268 7.15 -13.02 1.78
CA PRO A 268 6.28 -12.09 2.49
C PRO A 268 6.96 -11.40 3.68
N GLY A 269 6.31 -10.37 4.25
CA GLY A 269 6.73 -9.74 5.52
C GLY A 269 7.39 -8.37 5.38
N GLY A 270 7.64 -7.89 4.18
CA GLY A 270 8.13 -6.55 3.88
C GLY A 270 6.99 -5.54 3.70
N VAL A 271 6.67 -5.17 2.46
CA VAL A 271 5.73 -4.07 2.15
C VAL A 271 4.27 -4.41 2.46
N GLY A 272 3.84 -5.67 2.26
CA GLY A 272 2.43 -6.07 2.43
C GLY A 272 1.80 -5.71 3.79
N PRO A 273 2.42 -6.04 4.94
CA PRO A 273 1.95 -5.60 6.25
C PRO A 273 1.84 -4.08 6.40
N MET A 274 2.71 -3.33 5.72
CA MET A 274 2.74 -1.87 5.79
C MET A 274 1.56 -1.23 5.08
N THR A 275 1.07 -1.82 3.98
CA THR A 275 -0.15 -1.35 3.32
C THR A 275 -1.35 -1.38 4.27
N ILE A 276 -1.48 -2.42 5.10
CA ILE A 276 -2.60 -2.54 6.03
C ILE A 276 -2.52 -1.45 7.11
N VAL A 277 -1.36 -1.22 7.71
CA VAL A 277 -1.23 -0.21 8.78
C VAL A 277 -1.29 1.22 8.25
N SER A 278 -0.87 1.47 7.01
CA SER A 278 -1.08 2.76 6.35
C SER A 278 -2.56 3.04 6.12
N LEU A 279 -3.35 2.03 5.74
CA LEU A 279 -4.81 2.14 5.68
C LEU A 279 -5.37 2.49 7.06
N MET A 280 -4.93 1.80 8.12
CA MET A 280 -5.38 2.11 9.49
C MET A 280 -5.04 3.55 9.88
N ARG A 281 -3.84 4.03 9.55
CA ARG A 281 -3.41 5.41 9.82
C ARG A 281 -4.27 6.41 9.05
N ASN A 282 -4.61 6.15 7.78
CA ASN A 282 -5.53 7.01 7.02
C ASN A 282 -6.92 7.04 7.67
N THR A 283 -7.45 5.90 8.14
CA THR A 283 -8.73 5.86 8.88
C THR A 283 -8.68 6.68 10.16
N LEU A 284 -7.60 6.57 10.94
CA LEU A 284 -7.43 7.39 12.15
C LEU A 284 -7.42 8.88 11.81
N LEU A 285 -6.69 9.29 10.77
CA LEU A 285 -6.63 10.68 10.33
C LEU A 285 -8.00 11.19 9.84
N ALA A 286 -8.78 10.32 9.17
CA ALA A 286 -10.15 10.63 8.75
C ALA A 286 -11.07 10.81 9.96
N GLY A 287 -11.05 9.89 10.92
CA GLY A 287 -11.86 9.98 12.15
C GLY A 287 -11.52 11.20 13.00
N LYS A 288 -10.26 11.64 12.99
CA LYS A 288 -9.81 12.87 13.66
C LYS A 288 -10.06 14.14 12.85
N LYS A 289 -10.50 14.05 11.59
CA LYS A 289 -10.65 15.19 10.67
C LYS A 289 -9.38 16.04 10.55
N CYS A 290 -8.22 15.37 10.47
CA CYS A 290 -6.92 16.07 10.43
C CYS A 290 -6.53 16.56 9.03
N ILE A 291 -7.19 16.06 7.97
CA ILE A 291 -6.85 16.38 6.58
C ILE A 291 -7.93 17.23 5.93
N TYR A 292 -9.19 16.82 6.07
CA TYR A 292 -10.38 17.44 5.51
C TYR A 292 -11.39 17.76 6.60
#